data_AF-Q8L5J0-F1
#
_entry.id   AF-Q8L5J0-F1
#
_cell.length_a   1.000
_cell.length_b   1.000
_cell.length_c   1.000
_cell.angle_alpha   90.00
_cell.angle_beta   90.00
_cell.angle_gamma   90.00
#
_symmetry.space_group_name_H-M   'P 1'
#
loop_
_entity.id
_entity.type
_entity.pdbx_description
1 polymer ?
#
loop_
_entity_poly.entity_id
_entity_poly.type
_entity_poly.pdbx_seq_one_letter_code
_entity_poly.pdbx_strand_id
1 'polypeptide(L)'
;RGARFLVVCSEITVVTFRGPNDTHLDCLVGQTLFGDGVASIIVGADPLPEIEKPLFELVSAAQTILPDSEGAIEGHLHEVGLTFHLLENVPALISKNIEKSLNETFKPLDIMDWNSL
;
A
#
# COMPACT_ATOMS: atom_id res chain seq x y z
N ARG A 1 -8.60 -19.03 -21.21
CA ARG A 1 -8.62 -19.59 -19.83
C ARG A 1 -7.25 -20.19 -19.56
N GLY A 2 -6.73 -20.10 -18.34
CA GLY A 2 -5.36 -20.50 -17.99
C GLY A 2 -4.31 -19.39 -18.00
N ALA A 3 -4.72 -18.12 -17.86
CA ALA A 3 -3.76 -17.02 -17.73
C ALA A 3 -2.97 -17.14 -16.43
N ARG A 4 -1.69 -16.80 -16.49
CA ARG A 4 -0.79 -16.64 -15.35
C ARG A 4 -0.11 -15.29 -15.47
N PHE A 5 -0.25 -14.47 -14.43
CA PHE A 5 0.28 -13.12 -14.39
C PHE A 5 1.49 -13.09 -13.48
N LEU A 6 2.60 -12.57 -13.98
CA LEU A 6 3.71 -12.16 -13.14
C LEU A 6 3.43 -10.73 -12.67
N VAL A 7 3.28 -10.56 -11.36
CA VAL A 7 3.17 -9.24 -10.72
C VAL A 7 4.50 -8.96 -10.05
N VAL A 8 5.06 -7.77 -10.27
CA VAL A 8 6.34 -7.33 -9.69
C VAL A 8 6.14 -5.94 -9.12
N CYS A 9 6.55 -5.77 -7.86
CA CYS A 9 6.74 -4.45 -7.23
C CYS A 9 8.23 -4.29 -6.95
N SER A 10 8.84 -3.22 -7.48
CA SER A 10 10.26 -2.92 -7.31
C SER A 10 10.39 -1.46 -6.96
N GLU A 11 10.90 -1.17 -5.77
CA GLU A 11 11.06 0.18 -5.24
C GLU A 11 12.55 0.44 -4.94
N ILE A 12 13.04 1.60 -5.39
CA ILE A 12 14.43 2.03 -5.20
C ILE A 12 14.44 3.49 -4.75
N THR A 13 15.11 3.77 -3.64
CA THR A 13 15.17 5.08 -2.96
C THR A 13 16.05 6.10 -3.67
N VAL A 14 16.73 5.73 -4.77
CA VAL A 14 17.58 6.64 -5.54
C VAL A 14 16.87 7.93 -5.95
N VAL A 15 15.58 7.86 -6.27
CA VAL A 15 14.81 9.04 -6.68
C VAL A 15 14.40 9.93 -5.51
N THR A 16 14.46 9.44 -4.28
CA THR A 16 13.97 10.09 -3.05
C THR A 16 15.11 10.52 -2.12
N PHE A 17 16.29 9.89 -2.25
CA PHE A 17 17.45 10.10 -1.42
C PHE A 17 17.97 11.54 -1.52
N ARG A 18 18.16 12.19 -0.36
CA ARG A 18 18.66 13.57 -0.28
C ARG A 18 19.25 13.87 1.10
N GLY A 19 20.05 14.93 1.17
CA GLY A 19 20.59 15.43 2.43
C GLY A 19 19.49 15.95 3.38
N PRO A 20 19.75 15.95 4.70
CA PRO A 20 18.82 16.47 5.70
C PRO A 20 18.63 17.99 5.56
N ASN A 21 17.45 18.50 5.94
CA ASN A 21 17.15 19.93 5.97
C ASN A 21 16.22 20.25 7.16
N ASP A 22 16.65 21.14 8.06
CA ASP A 22 15.92 21.53 9.26
C ASP A 22 14.56 22.20 8.96
N THR A 23 14.36 22.72 7.75
CA THR A 23 13.06 23.30 7.34
C THR A 23 12.10 22.28 6.73
N HIS A 24 12.53 21.02 6.55
CA HIS A 24 11.76 19.93 5.92
C HIS A 24 11.88 18.64 6.75
N LEU A 25 11.38 18.68 7.99
CA LEU A 25 11.44 17.54 8.91
C LEU A 25 10.59 16.34 8.42
N ASP A 26 9.53 16.58 7.68
CA ASP A 26 8.72 15.58 6.98
C ASP A 26 9.55 14.77 5.97
N CYS A 27 10.46 15.43 5.24
CA CYS A 27 11.38 14.74 4.35
C CYS A 27 12.31 13.78 5.13
N LEU A 28 12.72 14.12 6.36
CA LEU A 28 13.55 13.24 7.19
C LEU A 28 12.82 11.96 7.59
N VAL A 29 11.50 12.03 7.82
CA VAL A 29 10.69 10.82 8.07
C VAL A 29 10.75 9.89 6.86
N GLY A 30 10.67 10.42 5.64
CA GLY A 30 10.87 9.62 4.43
C GLY A 30 12.26 8.97 4.37
N GLN A 31 13.32 9.70 4.71
CA GLN A 31 14.69 9.17 4.69
C GLN A 31 14.94 8.06 5.73
N THR A 32 14.18 8.04 6.84
CA THR A 32 14.32 6.98 7.86
C THR A 32 13.44 5.76 7.59
N LEU A 33 12.35 5.91 6.85
CA LEU A 33 11.39 4.84 6.59
C LEU A 33 11.63 4.10 5.27
N PHE A 34 12.03 4.81 4.21
CA PHE A 34 12.12 4.20 2.89
C PHE A 34 13.40 3.40 2.71
N GLY A 35 13.26 2.21 2.10
CA GLY A 35 14.36 1.33 1.74
C GLY A 35 14.12 0.68 0.38
N ASP A 36 15.15 0.04 -0.15
CA ASP A 36 15.09 -0.62 -1.45
C ASP A 36 14.57 -2.05 -1.30
N GLY A 37 13.80 -2.53 -2.28
CA GLY A 37 13.27 -3.88 -2.25
C GLY A 37 12.53 -4.28 -3.52
N VAL A 38 12.42 -5.58 -3.74
CA VAL A 38 11.62 -6.16 -4.82
C VAL A 38 10.86 -7.38 -4.33
N ALA A 39 9.60 -7.48 -4.75
CA ALA A 39 8.75 -8.65 -4.53
C ALA A 39 8.05 -9.03 -5.84
N SER A 40 7.84 -10.33 -6.03
CA SER A 40 7.10 -10.83 -7.19
C SER A 40 6.21 -12.00 -6.81
N ILE A 41 5.03 -12.07 -7.43
CA ILE A 41 4.09 -13.17 -7.27
C ILE A 41 3.54 -13.62 -8.62
N ILE A 42 3.16 -14.90 -8.71
CA ILE A 42 2.40 -15.44 -9.84
C ILE A 42 0.93 -15.52 -9.43
N VAL A 43 0.06 -14.86 -10.19
CA VAL A 43 -1.39 -14.86 -9.96
C VAL A 43 -2.08 -15.57 -11.10
N GLY A 44 -3.01 -16.48 -10.78
CA GLY A 44 -3.79 -17.21 -11.77
C GLY A 44 -5.04 -17.82 -11.15
N ALA A 45 -6.06 -18.06 -11.97
CA ALA A 45 -7.22 -18.85 -11.61
C ALA A 45 -7.07 -20.29 -12.13
N ASP A 46 -7.85 -21.21 -11.57
CA ASP A 46 -7.86 -22.63 -11.92
C ASP A 46 -6.47 -23.27 -11.77
N PRO A 47 -5.95 -23.42 -10.53
CA PRO A 47 -4.63 -24.01 -10.28
C PRO A 47 -4.61 -25.47 -10.72
N LEU A 48 -3.50 -25.91 -11.30
CA LEU A 48 -3.29 -27.31 -11.68
C LEU A 48 -2.87 -28.13 -10.44
N PRO A 49 -3.70 -29.03 -9.87
CA PRO A 49 -3.51 -29.55 -8.51
C PRO A 49 -2.18 -30.26 -8.23
N GLU A 50 -1.55 -30.84 -9.24
CA GLU A 50 -0.28 -31.56 -9.11
C GLU A 50 0.95 -30.70 -9.42
N ILE A 51 0.76 -29.49 -9.96
CA ILE A 51 1.83 -28.60 -10.44
C ILE A 51 1.85 -27.29 -9.65
N GLU A 52 0.68 -26.73 -9.35
CA GLU A 52 0.50 -25.43 -8.71
C GLU A 52 -0.17 -25.60 -7.35
N LYS A 53 0.45 -25.02 -6.33
CA LYS A 53 -0.10 -24.98 -4.98
C LYS A 53 -0.48 -23.54 -4.63
N PRO A 54 -1.78 -23.21 -4.53
CA PRO A 54 -2.22 -21.88 -4.10
C PRO A 54 -1.67 -21.56 -2.70
N LEU A 55 -1.21 -20.31 -2.51
CA LEU A 55 -0.80 -19.79 -1.21
C LEU A 55 -1.93 -18.98 -0.56
N PHE A 56 -2.62 -18.16 -1.36
CA PHE A 56 -3.75 -17.32 -0.97
C PHE A 56 -4.71 -17.21 -2.15
N GLU A 57 -5.97 -16.86 -1.87
CA GLU A 57 -7.01 -16.63 -2.87
C GLU A 57 -7.50 -15.19 -2.80
N LEU A 58 -7.56 -14.51 -3.93
CA LEU A 58 -8.11 -13.15 -4.03
C LEU A 58 -9.64 -13.22 -4.17
N VAL A 59 -10.36 -12.95 -3.09
CA VAL A 59 -11.83 -13.00 -3.06
C VAL A 59 -12.45 -11.68 -3.52
N SER A 60 -11.90 -10.55 -3.08
CA SER A 60 -12.35 -9.21 -3.43
C SER A 60 -11.20 -8.19 -3.37
N ALA A 61 -11.38 -7.05 -4.02
CA ALA A 61 -10.50 -5.89 -3.94
C ALA A 61 -11.34 -4.61 -4.00
N ALA A 62 -11.04 -3.65 -3.13
CA ALA A 62 -11.74 -2.38 -3.03
C ALA A 62 -10.74 -1.24 -2.75
N GLN A 63 -11.12 -0.02 -3.11
CA GLN A 63 -10.35 1.19 -2.86
C GLN A 63 -11.32 2.35 -2.58
N THR A 64 -10.92 3.28 -1.71
CA THR A 64 -11.66 4.51 -1.42
C THR A 64 -10.71 5.68 -1.19
N ILE A 65 -11.20 6.91 -1.39
CA ILE A 65 -10.50 8.14 -0.99
C ILE A 65 -11.09 8.57 0.35
N LEU A 66 -10.23 8.80 1.34
CA LEU A 66 -10.69 9.17 2.67
C LEU A 66 -11.27 10.60 2.65
N PRO A 67 -12.35 10.86 3.40
CA PRO A 67 -12.85 12.23 3.56
C PRO A 67 -11.80 13.08 4.29
N ASP A 68 -11.75 14.38 3.94
CA ASP A 68 -10.86 15.37 4.56
C ASP A 68 -9.37 14.99 4.51
N SER A 69 -8.93 14.25 3.48
CA SER A 69 -7.55 13.76 3.33
C SER A 69 -6.71 14.50 2.29
N GLU A 70 -7.17 15.65 1.82
CA GLU A 70 -6.46 16.46 0.83
C GLU A 70 -5.07 16.87 1.35
N GLY A 71 -4.05 16.71 0.51
CA GLY A 71 -2.66 17.04 0.85
C GLY A 71 -2.02 16.19 1.95
N ALA A 72 -2.69 15.14 2.45
CA ALA A 72 -2.16 14.34 3.56
C ALA A 72 -0.84 13.64 3.22
N ILE A 73 -0.70 13.20 1.98
CA ILE A 73 0.53 12.63 1.41
C ILE A 73 0.67 13.21 0.00
N GLU A 74 1.77 13.91 -0.24
CA GLU A 74 2.10 14.43 -1.56
C GLU A 74 3.50 13.98 -1.98
N GLY A 75 3.63 13.68 -3.27
CA GLY A 75 4.91 13.39 -3.91
C GLY A 75 5.07 14.29 -5.13
N HIS A 76 6.08 15.15 -5.13
CA HIS A 76 6.33 16.06 -6.25
C HIS A 76 7.64 15.69 -6.95
N LEU A 77 7.56 15.37 -8.23
CA LEU A 77 8.74 15.08 -9.03
C LEU A 77 9.31 16.38 -9.62
N HIS A 78 10.53 16.71 -9.21
CA HIS A 78 11.25 17.90 -9.63
C HIS A 78 12.65 17.55 -10.16
N GLU A 79 13.39 18.56 -10.63
CA GLU A 79 14.80 18.43 -11.04
C GLU A 79 15.70 17.89 -9.91
N VAL A 80 15.27 18.08 -8.66
CA VAL A 80 15.92 17.55 -7.44
C VAL A 80 15.45 16.15 -7.04
N GLY A 81 14.79 15.43 -7.94
CA GLY A 81 14.17 14.13 -7.67
C GLY A 81 12.76 14.25 -7.08
N LEU A 82 12.28 13.16 -6.48
CA LEU A 82 10.96 13.05 -5.87
C LEU A 82 11.00 13.59 -4.43
N THR A 83 10.28 14.69 -4.19
CA THR A 83 10.11 15.29 -2.85
C THR A 83 8.83 14.75 -2.22
N PHE A 84 8.82 14.54 -0.90
CA PHE A 84 7.63 14.12 -0.16
C PHE A 84 7.20 15.20 0.81
N HIS A 85 5.88 15.38 0.90
CA HIS A 85 5.25 16.13 1.98
C HIS A 85 4.25 15.22 2.67
N LEU A 86 4.42 15.07 3.98
CA LEU A 86 3.60 14.21 4.82
C LEU A 86 3.01 15.04 5.93
N LEU A 87 1.68 15.09 6.02
CA LEU A 87 1.02 15.65 7.18
C LEU A 87 1.13 14.67 8.35
N GLU A 88 1.38 15.18 9.55
CA GLU A 88 1.49 14.37 10.78
C GLU A 88 0.21 13.58 11.11
N ASN A 89 -0.94 14.00 10.57
CA ASN A 89 -2.25 13.42 10.86
C ASN A 89 -2.60 12.18 10.00
N VAL A 90 -1.73 11.72 9.10
CA VAL A 90 -1.99 10.53 8.25
C VAL A 90 -2.42 9.30 9.07
N PRO A 91 -1.73 8.91 10.16
CA PRO A 91 -2.17 7.76 10.97
C PRO A 91 -3.57 7.95 11.59
N ALA A 92 -3.92 9.17 11.97
CA ALA A 92 -5.23 9.51 12.54
C ALA A 92 -6.33 9.47 11.48
N LEU A 93 -6.06 9.93 10.25
CA LEU A 93 -6.97 9.84 9.13
C LEU A 93 -7.29 8.38 8.79
N ILE A 94 -6.26 7.51 8.75
CA ILE A 94 -6.45 6.08 8.46
C ILE A 94 -7.24 5.42 9.59
N SER A 95 -6.84 5.59 10.85
CA SER A 95 -7.49 4.92 11.98
C SER A 95 -8.97 5.31 12.15
N LYS A 96 -9.31 6.58 11.88
CA LYS A 96 -10.70 7.06 11.91
C LYS A 96 -11.60 6.39 10.87
N ASN A 97 -11.04 5.95 9.74
CA ASN A 97 -11.82 5.49 8.58
C ASN A 97 -11.70 3.98 8.30
N ILE A 98 -10.69 3.28 8.84
CA ILE A 98 -10.39 1.88 8.47
C ILE A 98 -11.55 0.91 8.77
N GLU A 99 -12.28 1.14 9.86
CA GLU A 99 -13.41 0.30 10.27
C GLU A 99 -14.53 0.28 9.21
N LYS A 100 -14.73 1.40 8.49
CA LYS A 100 -15.71 1.47 7.40
C LYS A 100 -15.33 0.49 6.28
N SER A 101 -14.08 0.50 5.85
CA SER A 101 -13.59 -0.38 4.78
C SER A 101 -13.63 -1.86 5.18
N LEU A 102 -13.30 -2.16 6.45
CA LEU A 102 -13.42 -3.51 7.00
C LEU A 102 -14.88 -3.99 6.98
N ASN A 103 -15.81 -3.17 7.47
CA ASN A 103 -17.24 -3.49 7.46
C ASN A 103 -17.78 -3.68 6.03
N GLU A 104 -17.42 -2.82 5.08
CA GLU A 104 -17.84 -2.96 3.67
C GLU A 104 -17.35 -4.28 3.05
N THR A 105 -16.17 -4.77 3.46
CA THR A 105 -15.56 -6.00 2.93
C THR A 105 -16.12 -7.25 3.60
N PHE A 106 -16.23 -7.26 4.93
CA PHE A 106 -16.52 -8.47 5.71
C PHE A 106 -18.02 -8.70 5.98
N LYS A 107 -18.84 -7.64 6.00
CA LYS A 107 -20.28 -7.76 6.23
C LYS A 107 -21.00 -8.64 5.20
N PRO A 108 -20.68 -8.60 3.89
CA PRO A 108 -21.26 -9.53 2.91
C PRO A 108 -20.88 -11.00 3.13
N LEU A 109 -19.82 -11.26 3.92
CA LEU A 109 -19.33 -12.60 4.25
C LEU A 109 -19.82 -13.08 5.63
N ASP A 110 -20.67 -12.30 6.31
CA ASP A 110 -21.14 -12.55 7.69
C ASP A 110 -20.00 -12.67 8.72
N ILE A 111 -18.88 -11.99 8.47
CA ILE A 111 -17.73 -11.91 9.38
C ILE A 111 -17.83 -10.61 10.18
N MET A 112 -18.01 -10.74 11.49
CA MET A 112 -18.21 -9.60 12.41
C MET A 112 -17.01 -9.33 13.33
N ASP A 113 -16.17 -10.34 13.59
CA ASP A 113 -14.92 -10.19 14.35
C ASP A 113 -13.75 -10.73 13.53
N TRP A 114 -13.18 -9.84 12.71
CA TRP A 114 -12.02 -10.14 11.89
C TRP A 114 -10.72 -10.32 12.69
N ASN A 115 -10.67 -9.98 13.98
CA ASN A 115 -9.48 -10.24 14.81
C ASN A 115 -9.38 -11.71 15.25
N SER A 116 -10.45 -12.48 15.06
CA SER A 116 -10.52 -13.90 15.41
C SER A 116 -10.28 -14.84 14.21
N LEU A 117 -9.94 -14.29 13.04
CA LEU A 117 -9.59 -15.04 11.83
C LEU A 117 -8.18 -15.64 11.88
#